data_AF-A0A7J0CU12-F1
#
_entry.id   AF-A0A7J0CU12-F1
#
_cell.length_a   1.000
_cell.length_b   1.000
_cell.length_c   1.000
_cell.angle_alpha   90.00
_cell.angle_beta   90.00
_cell.angle_gamma   90.00
#
_symmetry.space_group_name_H-M   'P 1'
#
loop_
_entity.id
_entity.type
_entity.pdbx_description
1 polymer ?
#
loop_
_entity_poly.entity_id
_entity_poly.type
_entity_poly.pdbx_seq_one_letter_code
_entity_poly.pdbx_strand_id
1 'polypeptide(L)'
;MGAAGATGLVLGAGGGAAGYAATRSDAPTALTAVGSTEAMFHGKHQPGITTPLQARGHLVAFDLVAGAGRKEAVALMRRWSALVRELMAGRPAGGSADGPGHDTGIALDAGPSSLTVTFGFGRTFFARTGLTSRLPAALDPLPRSPPTSSTPSAPTATCGCRSAPTTRSSPFTPCGPYRRRAREQ
;
A
#
# COMPACT_ATOMS: atom_id res chain seq x y z
N MET A 1 38.40 -61.22 6.81
CA MET A 1 38.47 -60.17 7.85
C MET A 1 38.02 -58.87 7.19
N GLY A 2 36.72 -58.54 7.10
CA GLY A 2 35.87 -58.04 8.20
C GLY A 2 36.24 -56.57 8.49
N ALA A 3 35.39 -55.54 8.45
CA ALA A 3 33.93 -55.46 8.52
C ALA A 3 33.42 -54.16 7.86
N ALA A 4 32.19 -54.20 7.35
CA ALA A 4 31.42 -53.03 6.93
C ALA A 4 31.04 -52.15 8.14
N GLY A 5 31.24 -50.84 8.02
CA GLY A 5 30.77 -49.84 8.98
C GLY A 5 29.63 -49.03 8.37
N ALA A 6 28.40 -49.55 8.46
CA ALA A 6 27.19 -48.79 8.20
C ALA A 6 26.91 -47.86 9.38
N THR A 7 27.34 -46.60 9.31
CA THR A 7 26.89 -45.57 10.25
C THR A 7 25.53 -45.05 9.79
N GLY A 8 24.50 -45.48 10.52
CA GLY A 8 23.10 -45.29 10.23
C GLY A 8 22.65 -43.84 10.15
N LEU A 9 21.86 -43.57 9.11
CA LEU A 9 21.04 -42.39 8.95
C LEU A 9 19.84 -42.50 9.90
N VAL A 10 19.96 -41.97 11.12
CA VAL A 10 18.81 -41.82 12.03
C VAL A 10 18.00 -40.61 11.55
N LEU A 11 17.04 -40.88 10.66
CA LEU A 11 15.95 -39.98 10.29
C LEU A 11 14.96 -39.88 11.46
N GLY A 12 15.39 -39.27 12.56
CA GLY A 12 14.51 -38.72 13.58
C GLY A 12 14.36 -37.22 13.32
N ALA A 13 13.20 -36.64 13.59
CA ALA A 13 12.85 -35.24 13.31
C ALA A 13 13.84 -34.15 13.80
N GLY A 14 14.91 -34.50 14.53
CA GLY A 14 16.05 -33.62 14.86
C GLY A 14 17.24 -33.63 13.88
N GLY A 15 17.38 -34.65 13.03
CA GLY A 15 18.53 -34.78 12.11
C GLY A 15 18.48 -33.84 10.90
N GLY A 16 17.28 -33.53 10.40
CA GLY A 16 17.09 -32.56 9.32
C GLY A 16 17.45 -31.13 9.74
N ALA A 17 17.14 -30.75 10.98
CA ALA A 17 17.52 -29.45 11.54
C ALA A 17 19.04 -29.33 11.74
N ALA A 18 19.69 -30.41 12.20
CA ALA A 18 21.15 -30.45 12.35
C ALA A 18 21.89 -30.43 11.00
N GLY A 19 21.40 -31.16 9.99
CA GLY A 19 21.94 -31.13 8.63
C GLY A 19 21.73 -29.78 7.92
N TYR A 20 20.60 -29.12 8.15
CA TYR A 20 20.32 -27.77 7.64
C TYR A 20 21.15 -26.69 8.36
N ALA A 21 21.35 -26.81 9.66
CA ALA A 21 22.21 -25.92 10.43
C ALA A 21 23.69 -26.07 10.05
N ALA A 22 24.16 -27.28 9.75
CA ALA A 22 25.55 -27.55 9.35
C ALA A 22 25.92 -27.00 7.96
N THR A 23 24.93 -26.67 7.12
CA THR A 23 25.17 -26.06 5.79
C THR A 23 25.07 -24.53 5.80
N ARG A 24 24.68 -23.92 6.92
CA ARG A 24 24.65 -22.46 7.09
C ARG A 24 25.88 -22.00 7.87
N SER A 25 26.64 -21.08 7.27
CA SER A 25 27.77 -20.41 7.93
C SER A 25 27.32 -19.35 8.95
N ASP A 26 26.05 -18.94 8.91
CA ASP A 26 25.46 -17.97 9.84
C ASP A 26 24.59 -18.63 10.91
N ALA A 27 24.70 -18.12 12.14
CA ALA A 27 23.83 -18.49 13.23
C ALA A 27 22.36 -18.22 12.86
N PRO A 28 21.41 -19.09 13.25
CA PRO A 28 20.01 -18.90 12.94
C PRO A 28 19.49 -17.61 13.60
N THR A 29 19.00 -16.67 12.77
CA THR A 29 18.30 -15.47 13.24
C THR A 29 17.05 -15.87 14.01
N ALA A 30 16.92 -15.37 15.24
CA ALA A 30 15.72 -15.58 16.05
C ALA A 30 14.48 -15.02 15.33
N LEU A 31 13.36 -15.74 15.36
CA LEU A 31 12.12 -15.27 14.75
C LEU A 31 11.66 -13.93 15.36
N THR A 32 11.99 -13.68 16.63
CA THR A 32 11.76 -12.41 17.33
C THR A 32 12.54 -11.23 16.76
N ALA A 33 13.57 -11.46 15.94
CA ALA A 33 14.32 -10.41 15.26
C ALA A 33 13.73 -10.06 13.87
N VAL A 34 12.72 -10.79 13.41
CA VAL A 34 12.03 -10.43 12.17
C VAL A 34 11.30 -9.10 12.38
N GLY A 35 11.54 -8.15 11.47
CA GLY A 35 10.93 -6.82 11.54
C GLY A 35 11.66 -5.83 12.45
N SER A 36 12.76 -6.21 13.12
CA SER A 36 13.49 -5.30 14.02
C SER A 36 14.40 -4.29 13.31
N THR A 37 14.68 -4.50 12.03
CA THR A 37 15.61 -3.64 11.27
C THR A 37 14.97 -2.28 10.96
N GLU A 38 15.56 -1.22 11.48
CA GLU A 38 15.18 0.17 11.21
C GLU A 38 15.99 0.75 10.04
N ALA A 39 15.31 1.48 9.14
CA ALA A 39 15.96 2.22 8.06
C ALA A 39 16.17 3.69 8.46
N MET A 40 17.29 4.28 8.04
CA MET A 40 17.56 5.70 8.32
C MET A 40 16.55 6.62 7.64
N PHE A 41 15.82 7.41 8.43
CA PHE A 41 14.87 8.41 7.92
C PHE A 41 15.57 9.67 7.37
N HIS A 42 16.65 10.12 8.00
CA HIS A 42 17.39 11.31 7.60
C HIS A 42 18.63 10.96 6.79
N GLY A 43 18.84 11.68 5.69
CA GLY A 43 20.00 11.53 4.83
C GLY A 43 20.00 12.55 3.70
N LYS A 44 21.05 12.51 2.86
CA LYS A 44 21.15 13.35 1.65
C LYS A 44 20.07 13.01 0.62
N HIS A 45 19.69 11.73 0.54
CA HIS A 45 18.66 11.21 -0.36
C HIS A 45 17.55 10.54 0.47
N GLN A 46 16.33 10.54 -0.06
CA GLN A 46 15.22 9.86 0.61
C GLN A 46 15.48 8.35 0.70
N PRO A 47 15.10 7.70 1.79
CA PRO A 47 15.16 6.24 1.93
C PRO A 47 14.24 5.57 0.89
N GLY A 48 14.55 4.33 0.52
CA GLY A 48 13.80 3.55 -0.48
C GLY A 48 14.28 3.69 -1.93
N ILE A 49 15.27 4.57 -2.20
CA ILE A 49 15.88 4.70 -3.54
C ILE A 49 17.15 3.86 -3.65
N THR A 50 18.12 4.09 -2.75
CA THR A 50 19.40 3.34 -2.71
C THR A 50 19.42 2.29 -1.61
N THR A 51 18.36 2.21 -0.81
CA THR A 51 18.17 1.18 0.22
C THR A 51 18.02 -0.20 -0.43
N PRO A 52 18.51 -1.29 0.19
CA PRO A 52 18.24 -2.64 -0.29
C PRO A 52 16.75 -2.88 -0.54
N LEU A 53 16.45 -3.68 -1.57
CA LEU A 53 15.07 -3.96 -1.98
C LEU A 53 14.29 -4.63 -0.84
N GLN A 54 13.11 -4.09 -0.55
CA GLN A 54 12.19 -4.64 0.44
C GLN A 54 11.30 -5.73 -0.19
N ALA A 55 10.88 -6.71 0.60
CA ALA A 55 10.07 -7.84 0.11
C ALA A 55 8.65 -7.43 -0.34
N ARG A 56 8.15 -6.29 0.13
CA ARG A 56 6.82 -5.73 -0.19
C ARG A 56 6.94 -4.24 -0.42
N GLY A 57 6.08 -3.69 -1.29
CA GLY A 57 5.98 -2.26 -1.54
C GLY A 57 4.56 -1.86 -1.93
N HIS A 58 4.12 -0.70 -1.47
CA HIS A 58 2.84 -0.09 -1.84
C HIS A 58 3.09 1.26 -2.50
N LEU A 59 2.45 1.50 -3.64
CA LEU A 59 2.46 2.78 -4.33
C LEU A 59 1.07 3.39 -4.25
N VAL A 60 0.99 4.62 -3.72
CA VAL A 60 -0.27 5.34 -3.57
C VAL A 60 -0.09 6.74 -4.17
N ALA A 61 -1.03 7.16 -5.00
CA ALA A 61 -1.06 8.48 -5.58
C ALA A 61 -2.23 9.28 -4.98
N PHE A 62 -1.97 10.56 -4.69
CA PHE A 62 -2.96 11.47 -4.12
C PHE A 62 -3.07 12.73 -4.97
N ASP A 63 -4.31 13.19 -5.14
CA ASP A 63 -4.59 14.51 -5.69
C ASP A 63 -4.91 15.49 -4.57
N LEU A 64 -4.45 16.74 -4.72
CA LEU A 64 -4.88 17.81 -3.82
C LEU A 64 -6.39 18.05 -4.02
N VAL A 65 -7.13 18.31 -2.95
CA VAL A 65 -8.56 18.67 -3.05
C VAL A 65 -8.72 20.04 -3.69
N ALA A 66 -9.82 20.30 -4.41
CA ALA A 66 -10.07 21.60 -5.04
C ALA A 66 -9.92 22.76 -4.02
N GLY A 67 -9.26 23.84 -4.43
CA GLY A 67 -8.99 24.99 -3.55
C GLY A 67 -7.73 24.87 -2.67
N ALA A 68 -7.17 23.67 -2.47
CA ALA A 68 -5.90 23.53 -1.77
C ALA A 68 -4.73 24.04 -2.62
N GLY A 69 -3.86 24.84 -2.00
CA GLY A 69 -2.69 25.44 -2.63
C GLY A 69 -1.41 25.19 -1.83
N ARG A 70 -0.48 26.15 -1.88
CA ARG A 70 0.85 26.01 -1.30
C ARG A 70 0.84 25.86 0.23
N LYS A 71 -0.03 26.60 0.92
CA LYS A 71 -0.07 26.59 2.40
C LYS A 71 -0.51 25.23 2.92
N GLU A 72 -1.57 24.69 2.32
CA GLU A 72 -2.15 23.39 2.66
C GLU A 72 -1.15 22.27 2.34
N ALA A 73 -0.48 22.34 1.18
CA ALA A 73 0.55 21.38 0.82
C ALA A 73 1.74 21.38 1.80
N VAL A 74 2.20 22.55 2.24
CA VAL A 74 3.29 22.65 3.25
C VAL A 74 2.83 22.07 4.59
N ALA A 75 1.61 22.37 5.03
CA ALA A 75 1.07 21.84 6.27
C ALA A 75 0.94 20.31 6.23
N LEU A 76 0.46 19.76 5.10
CA LEU A 76 0.37 18.33 4.88
C LEU A 76 1.75 17.67 4.95
N MET A 77 2.73 18.18 4.19
CA MET A 77 4.07 17.61 4.16
C MET A 77 4.74 17.63 5.53
N ARG A 78 4.58 18.71 6.31
CA ARG A 78 5.11 18.77 7.68
C ARG A 78 4.51 17.69 8.57
N ARG A 79 3.18 17.51 8.51
CA ARG A 79 2.48 16.50 9.30
C ARG A 79 2.88 15.09 8.89
N TRP A 80 2.96 14.82 7.59
CA TRP A 80 3.37 13.52 7.07
C TRP A 80 4.84 13.21 7.36
N SER A 81 5.75 14.18 7.26
CA SER A 81 7.15 13.96 7.63
C SER A 81 7.30 13.60 9.11
N ALA A 82 6.53 14.24 10.00
CA ALA A 82 6.51 13.88 11.41
C ALA A 82 5.94 12.48 11.64
N LEU A 83 4.83 12.14 10.99
CA LEU A 83 4.20 10.83 11.06
C LEU A 83 5.13 9.72 10.59
N VAL A 84 5.71 9.87 9.39
CA VAL A 84 6.61 8.88 8.80
C VAL A 84 7.85 8.66 9.66
N ARG A 85 8.36 9.70 10.32
CA ARG A 85 9.49 9.56 11.25
C ARG A 85 9.18 8.59 12.40
N GLU A 86 7.97 8.66 12.95
CA GLU A 86 7.55 7.74 14.02
C GLU A 86 7.35 6.33 13.46
N LEU A 87 6.62 6.21 12.34
CA LEU A 87 6.35 4.91 11.71
C LEU A 87 7.63 4.17 11.28
N MET A 88 8.58 4.87 10.67
CA MET A 88 9.86 4.27 10.27
C MET A 88 10.73 3.87 11.46
N ALA A 89 10.54 4.49 12.62
CA ALA A 89 11.16 4.09 13.88
C ALA A 89 10.39 2.97 14.61
N GLY A 90 9.34 2.40 13.98
CA GLY A 90 8.46 1.41 14.60
C GLY A 90 7.66 1.94 15.80
N ARG A 91 7.49 3.26 15.90
CA ARG A 91 6.73 3.92 16.96
C ARG A 91 5.32 4.26 16.47
N PRO A 92 4.30 4.18 17.36
CA PRO A 92 2.93 4.50 16.98
C PRO A 92 2.81 5.96 16.55
N ALA A 93 1.94 6.19 15.57
CA ALA A 93 1.56 7.52 15.14
C ALA A 93 0.92 8.30 16.30
N GLY A 94 1.42 9.51 16.56
CA GLY A 94 0.84 10.38 17.59
C GLY A 94 -0.56 10.88 17.21
N GLY A 95 -1.47 10.92 18.18
CA GLY A 95 -2.85 11.40 18.04
C GLY A 95 -3.69 10.98 19.25
N SER A 96 -4.78 11.68 19.56
CA SER A 96 -5.71 11.22 20.60
C SER A 96 -6.38 9.90 20.17
N ALA A 97 -6.69 9.02 21.13
CA ALA A 97 -7.28 7.70 20.88
C ALA A 97 -8.53 7.72 19.97
N ASP A 98 -9.34 8.78 20.06
CA ASP A 98 -10.55 8.96 19.25
C ASP A 98 -10.47 10.20 18.33
N GLY A 99 -9.27 10.74 18.13
CA GLY A 99 -9.03 11.98 17.40
C GLY A 99 -8.49 11.80 15.98
N PRO A 100 -8.52 12.86 15.15
CA PRO A 100 -7.85 12.86 13.86
C PRO A 100 -6.36 12.53 14.01
N GLY A 101 -5.88 11.52 13.29
CA GLY A 101 -4.49 11.06 13.38
C GLY A 101 -4.24 9.95 14.40
N HIS A 102 -5.28 9.34 14.96
CA HIS A 102 -5.16 8.11 15.75
C HIS A 102 -4.45 6.98 14.96
N ASP A 103 -3.52 6.31 15.62
CA ASP A 103 -2.92 5.07 15.13
C ASP A 103 -3.93 3.92 15.20
N THR A 104 -4.09 3.14 14.14
CA THR A 104 -5.05 2.03 14.09
C THR A 104 -4.65 0.83 14.96
N GLY A 105 -3.43 0.80 15.50
CA GLY A 105 -2.90 -0.27 16.34
C GLY A 105 -2.50 -1.53 15.57
N ILE A 106 -2.71 -1.58 14.25
CA ILE A 106 -2.51 -2.78 13.41
C ILE A 106 -1.03 -3.22 13.39
N ALA A 107 -0.10 -2.30 13.62
CA ALA A 107 1.34 -2.54 13.47
C ALA A 107 2.14 -2.53 14.78
N LEU A 108 1.48 -2.54 15.96
CA LEU A 108 2.18 -2.38 17.25
C LEU A 108 3.26 -3.44 17.52
N ASP A 109 3.04 -4.68 17.05
CA ASP A 109 3.97 -5.80 17.24
C ASP A 109 4.87 -6.07 16.02
N ALA A 110 4.77 -5.25 14.95
CA ALA A 110 5.50 -5.48 13.71
C ALA A 110 6.94 -4.92 13.73
N GLY A 111 7.25 -4.02 14.67
CA GLY A 111 8.50 -3.26 14.68
C GLY A 111 8.69 -2.38 13.43
N PRO A 112 9.88 -1.78 13.24
CA PRO A 112 10.17 -0.89 12.11
C PRO A 112 10.04 -1.56 10.74
N SER A 113 10.27 -2.88 10.65
CA SER A 113 10.10 -3.70 9.44
C SER A 113 10.80 -3.18 8.19
N SER A 114 11.94 -2.49 8.36
CA SER A 114 12.67 -1.81 7.28
C SER A 114 11.79 -0.90 6.43
N LEU A 115 10.73 -0.35 7.05
CA LEU A 115 9.81 0.54 6.40
C LEU A 115 10.56 1.76 5.85
N THR A 116 10.36 2.04 4.57
CA THR A 116 10.81 3.28 3.94
C THR A 116 9.65 3.93 3.25
N VAL A 117 9.45 5.23 3.48
CA VAL A 117 8.45 6.03 2.77
C VAL A 117 9.16 7.10 1.95
N THR A 118 8.85 7.14 0.66
CA THR A 118 9.44 8.08 -0.30
C THR A 118 8.34 8.94 -0.90
N PHE A 119 8.52 10.26 -0.87
CA PHE A 119 7.59 11.21 -1.47
C PHE A 119 8.07 11.66 -2.84
N GLY A 120 7.14 11.70 -3.80
CA GLY A 120 7.34 12.26 -5.12
C GLY A 120 6.25 13.28 -5.46
N PHE A 121 6.60 14.31 -6.23
CA PHE A 121 5.66 15.36 -6.66
C PHE A 121 5.50 15.33 -8.18
N GLY A 122 4.26 15.14 -8.63
CA GLY A 122 3.90 15.22 -10.04
C GLY A 122 3.79 16.66 -10.54
N ARG A 123 3.73 16.85 -11.86
CA ARG A 123 3.64 18.17 -12.52
C ARG A 123 2.48 19.03 -12.01
N THR A 124 1.32 18.40 -11.81
CA THR A 124 0.09 19.07 -11.35
C THR A 124 0.29 19.72 -9.97
N PHE A 125 1.12 19.14 -9.10
CA PHE A 125 1.44 19.71 -7.80
C PHE A 125 2.13 21.08 -7.92
N PHE A 126 3.09 21.22 -8.84
CA PHE A 126 3.81 22.49 -9.05
C PHE A 126 2.89 23.59 -9.58
N ALA A 127 2.01 23.26 -10.53
CA ALA A 127 1.03 24.21 -11.04
C ALA A 127 0.08 24.70 -9.94
N ARG A 128 -0.41 23.77 -9.10
CA ARG A 128 -1.37 24.08 -8.03
C ARG A 128 -0.78 24.83 -6.84
N THR A 129 0.50 24.66 -6.57
CA THR A 129 1.20 25.35 -5.48
C THR A 129 1.85 26.66 -5.91
N GLY A 130 1.68 27.06 -7.18
CA GLY A 130 2.31 28.27 -7.73
C GLY A 130 3.84 28.16 -7.82
N LEU A 131 4.36 26.94 -7.99
CA LEU A 131 5.79 26.63 -8.07
C LEU A 131 6.25 26.26 -9.48
N THR A 132 5.49 26.65 -10.51
CA THR A 132 5.78 26.32 -11.91
C THR A 132 7.19 26.74 -12.35
N SER A 133 7.73 27.85 -11.83
CA SER A 133 9.10 28.30 -12.11
C SER A 133 10.20 27.38 -11.54
N ARG A 134 9.86 26.44 -10.66
CA ARG A 134 10.76 25.43 -10.08
C ARG A 134 10.49 24.02 -10.60
N LEU A 135 9.63 23.87 -11.61
CA LEU A 135 9.37 22.57 -12.21
C LEU A 135 10.66 22.05 -12.88
N PRO A 136 11.19 20.88 -12.47
CA PRO A 136 12.34 20.28 -13.12
C PRO A 136 12.06 19.96 -14.59
N ALA A 137 13.01 20.25 -15.48
CA ALA A 137 12.89 19.93 -16.91
C ALA A 137 12.71 18.43 -17.17
N ALA A 138 13.21 17.57 -16.29
CA ALA A 138 13.03 16.11 -16.37
C ALA A 138 11.57 15.64 -16.16
N LEU A 139 10.69 16.50 -15.65
CA LEU A 139 9.25 16.22 -15.50
C LEU A 139 8.44 16.73 -16.70
N ASP A 140 9.01 16.75 -17.91
CA ASP A 140 8.24 17.05 -19.10
C ASP A 140 7.29 15.88 -19.44
N PRO A 141 6.12 16.11 -20.08
CA PRO A 141 5.22 15.04 -20.47
C PRO A 141 5.96 14.02 -21.32
N LEU A 142 5.80 12.75 -20.97
CA LEU A 142 6.29 11.69 -21.82
C LEU A 142 5.57 11.77 -23.18
N PRO A 143 6.31 11.63 -24.30
CA PRO A 143 5.68 11.55 -25.61
C PRO A 143 4.71 10.38 -25.62
N ARG A 144 3.58 10.52 -26.29
CA ARG A 144 2.62 9.42 -26.42
C ARG A 144 3.34 8.25 -27.08
N SER A 145 3.47 7.15 -26.36
CA SER A 145 3.83 5.88 -26.96
C SER A 145 2.69 5.43 -27.88
N PRO A 146 2.99 4.75 -28.99
CA PRO A 146 1.96 4.06 -29.76
C PRO A 146 1.17 3.13 -28.83
N PRO A 147 -0.13 2.91 -29.08
CA PRO A 147 -0.95 2.07 -28.22
C PRO A 147 -0.34 0.66 -28.20
N THR A 148 0.16 0.27 -27.03
CA THR A 148 0.48 -1.14 -26.78
C THR A 148 -0.83 -1.90 -26.86
N SER A 149 -0.86 -3.00 -27.60
CA SER A 149 -2.01 -3.91 -27.62
C SER A 149 -2.17 -4.55 -26.25
N SER A 150 -2.74 -3.82 -25.30
CA SER A 150 -3.34 -4.44 -24.13
C SER A 150 -4.52 -5.25 -24.66
N THR A 151 -4.41 -6.57 -24.63
CA THR A 151 -5.56 -7.46 -24.78
C THR A 151 -6.68 -6.90 -23.92
N PRO A 152 -7.85 -6.54 -24.48
CA PRO A 152 -8.97 -6.15 -23.65
C PRO A 152 -9.23 -7.30 -22.68
N SER A 153 -9.14 -7.04 -21.37
CA SER A 153 -9.68 -7.95 -20.37
C SER A 153 -11.11 -8.25 -20.80
N ALA A 154 -11.43 -9.55 -20.94
CA ALA A 154 -12.68 -10.03 -21.53
C ALA A 154 -13.88 -9.18 -21.09
N PRO A 155 -14.76 -8.77 -22.01
CA PRO A 155 -15.99 -8.09 -21.62
C PRO A 155 -16.80 -9.06 -20.77
N THR A 156 -16.98 -8.73 -19.48
CA THR A 156 -18.20 -9.15 -18.79
C THR A 156 -19.34 -8.53 -19.58
N ALA A 157 -19.94 -9.34 -20.44
CA ALA A 157 -21.16 -8.99 -21.12
C ALA A 157 -22.20 -8.66 -20.05
N THR A 158 -22.60 -7.40 -19.94
CA THR A 158 -24.00 -7.02 -19.71
C THR A 158 -24.21 -5.60 -20.22
N CYS A 159 -24.83 -5.55 -21.40
CA CYS A 159 -25.82 -4.59 -21.86
C CYS A 159 -25.65 -3.11 -21.49
N GLY A 160 -25.34 -2.30 -22.50
CA GLY A 160 -25.50 -0.85 -22.43
C GLY A 160 -26.97 -0.44 -22.32
N CYS A 161 -27.23 0.55 -21.48
CA CYS A 161 -28.28 1.53 -21.71
C CYS A 161 -27.66 2.92 -21.49
N ARG A 162 -27.45 3.59 -22.61
CA ARG A 162 -27.15 5.01 -22.73
C ARG A 162 -28.40 5.79 -22.32
N SER A 163 -28.31 6.62 -21.29
CA SER A 163 -29.31 7.66 -21.01
C SER A 163 -28.59 8.97 -20.68
N ALA A 164 -28.78 9.95 -21.56
CA ALA A 164 -28.36 11.33 -21.41
C ALA A 164 -29.11 12.02 -20.25
N PRO A 165 -28.60 13.16 -19.73
CA PRO A 165 -29.21 13.85 -18.60
C PRO A 165 -30.41 14.68 -19.08
N THR A 166 -31.60 14.41 -18.52
CA THR A 166 -32.73 15.32 -18.62
C THR A 166 -33.25 15.67 -17.24
N THR A 167 -33.30 16.98 -17.04
CA THR A 167 -33.74 17.73 -15.88
C THR A 167 -35.23 17.53 -15.59
N ARG A 168 -35.54 17.44 -14.29
CA ARG A 168 -36.73 18.01 -13.60
C ARG A 168 -38.06 17.23 -13.56
N SER A 169 -38.64 17.29 -12.35
CA SER A 169 -40.05 17.25 -11.92
C SER A 169 -40.78 15.91 -11.76
N SER A 170 -40.99 15.55 -10.48
CA SER A 170 -42.02 14.68 -9.86
C SER A 170 -43.47 15.04 -10.27
N PRO A 171 -44.57 14.45 -9.70
CA PRO A 171 -44.72 13.32 -8.76
C PRO A 171 -45.87 12.31 -9.11
N PHE A 172 -45.94 11.21 -8.32
CA PHE A 172 -47.10 10.39 -7.91
C PHE A 172 -48.43 10.41 -8.72
N THR A 173 -48.95 9.22 -9.06
CA THR A 173 -50.35 8.77 -8.80
C THR A 173 -50.47 7.23 -8.99
N PRO A 174 -51.24 6.49 -8.16
CA PRO A 174 -51.32 5.03 -8.13
C PRO A 174 -52.56 4.46 -8.86
N CYS A 175 -52.53 3.17 -9.23
CA CYS A 175 -53.71 2.39 -9.61
C CYS A 175 -53.80 1.11 -8.75
N GLY A 176 -54.95 0.93 -8.10
CA GLY A 176 -55.24 -0.15 -7.14
C GLY A 176 -55.83 -1.44 -7.76
N PRO A 177 -56.72 -2.17 -7.05
CA PRO A 177 -56.49 -3.57 -6.69
C PRO A 177 -57.49 -4.58 -7.32
N TYR A 178 -57.15 -5.88 -7.32
CA TYR A 178 -58.12 -6.97 -7.48
C TYR A 178 -57.90 -8.13 -6.47
N ARG A 179 -58.97 -8.43 -5.73
CA ARG A 179 -59.26 -9.57 -4.82
C ARG A 179 -59.39 -10.89 -5.65
N ARG A 180 -59.46 -12.15 -5.17
CA ARG A 180 -59.84 -12.79 -3.90
C ARG A 180 -59.60 -14.33 -3.99
N ARG A 181 -59.41 -14.94 -2.81
CA ARG A 181 -59.91 -16.26 -2.31
C ARG A 181 -59.46 -17.59 -2.93
N ALA A 182 -58.97 -18.45 -2.04
CA ALA A 182 -59.59 -19.75 -1.76
C ALA A 182 -59.60 -20.00 -0.23
N ARG A 183 -60.65 -20.66 0.25
CA ARG A 183 -60.99 -21.03 1.64
C ARG A 183 -60.75 -22.54 1.81
N GLU A 184 -60.52 -22.94 3.06
CA GLU A 184 -60.88 -24.22 3.71
C GLU A 184 -60.20 -25.50 3.20
N GLN A 185 -59.37 -26.16 4.03
CA GLN A 185 -59.73 -27.00 5.18
C GLN A 185 -58.67 -26.87 6.28
#